data_AF-A0AAW2P791-F1
#
_entry.id   AF-A0AAW2P791-F1
#
_cell.length_a   1.000
_cell.length_b   1.000
_cell.length_c   1.000
_cell.angle_alpha   90.00
_cell.angle_beta   90.00
_cell.angle_gamma   90.00
#
_symmetry.space_group_name_H-M   'P 1'
#
loop_
_entity.id
_entity.type
_entity.pdbx_description
1 polymer ?
#
loop_
_entity_poly.entity_id
_entity_poly.type
_entity_poly.pdbx_seq_one_letter_code
_entity_poly.pdbx_strand_id
1 'polypeptide(L)'
;MANLHVRSNSLPSKSHPIVNDVEDQLCRLRSSEGTSTSATSVNENLASLRDLHEGISNLIQMPSTQQALCHENSEKWANKLLEESLGLVDLCAFARDVLSLTKGSVQDLQSSIRRNRGEAAMENGIKAYMTSRKKINKMVKKFIKNFQNFDKKCTALLDEESDLKAIVTIQKTEAFGYSVLKSVLILLSGENGRSKKRNWSFLSKFTRTSSVDSKKDQECGAESCCLWSSRGQENT
;
A
#
# COMPACT_ATOMS: atom_id res chain seq x y z
N MET A 1 -43.91 56.64 2.17
CA MET A 1 -42.71 56.16 1.46
C MET A 1 -42.16 54.98 2.24
N ALA A 2 -42.34 53.76 1.75
CA ALA A 2 -41.85 52.56 2.40
C ALA A 2 -40.38 52.33 2.03
N ASN A 3 -39.50 52.33 3.03
CA ASN A 3 -38.07 52.12 2.88
C ASN A 3 -37.81 50.61 2.72
N LEU A 4 -37.62 50.15 1.49
CA LEU A 4 -37.29 48.76 1.19
C LEU A 4 -35.81 48.53 1.49
N HIS A 5 -35.53 47.93 2.64
CA HIS A 5 -34.20 47.49 3.02
C HIS A 5 -33.79 46.29 2.15
N VAL A 6 -33.04 46.56 1.07
CA VAL A 6 -32.40 45.52 0.26
C VAL A 6 -31.37 44.81 1.13
N ARG A 7 -31.70 43.59 1.59
CA ARG A 7 -30.74 42.69 2.22
C ARG A 7 -29.94 42.01 1.12
N SER A 8 -28.64 42.26 1.09
CA SER A 8 -27.69 41.55 0.23
C SER A 8 -27.69 40.07 0.59
N ASN A 9 -28.10 39.21 -0.33
CA ASN A 9 -27.90 37.77 -0.20
C ASN A 9 -26.43 37.47 -0.49
N SER A 10 -25.62 37.23 0.55
CA SER A 10 -24.30 36.63 0.37
C SER A 10 -24.49 35.21 -0.16
N LEU A 11 -24.05 34.97 -1.40
CA LEU A 11 -23.88 33.61 -1.89
C LEU A 11 -22.86 32.90 -0.98
N PRO A 12 -23.04 31.61 -0.65
CA PRO A 12 -22.04 30.89 0.13
C PRO A 12 -20.68 31.01 -0.58
N SER A 13 -19.66 31.38 0.18
CA SER A 13 -18.29 31.53 -0.32
C SER A 13 -17.89 30.25 -1.05
N LYS A 14 -17.72 30.34 -2.38
CA LYS A 14 -17.21 29.24 -3.18
C LYS A 14 -15.81 28.92 -2.66
N SER A 15 -15.65 27.75 -2.04
CA SER A 15 -14.34 27.25 -1.65
C SER A 15 -13.42 27.19 -2.86
N HIS A 16 -12.14 27.46 -2.65
CA HIS A 16 -11.15 27.56 -3.73
C HIS A 16 -11.13 26.27 -4.58
N PRO A 17 -11.03 26.36 -5.92
CA PRO A 17 -11.12 25.21 -6.82
C PRO A 17 -10.12 24.09 -6.48
N ILE A 18 -8.93 24.43 -5.97
CA ILE A 18 -7.91 23.45 -5.55
C ILE A 18 -8.38 22.61 -4.34
N VAL A 19 -9.06 23.22 -3.37
CA VAL A 19 -9.58 22.50 -2.19
C VAL A 19 -10.66 21.50 -2.62
N ASN A 20 -11.51 21.91 -3.57
CA ASN A 20 -12.56 21.03 -4.09
C ASN A 20 -11.98 19.88 -4.91
N ASP A 21 -10.94 20.11 -5.72
CA ASP A 21 -10.30 19.04 -6.50
C ASP A 21 -9.72 17.95 -5.60
N VAL A 22 -8.95 18.34 -4.57
CA VAL A 22 -8.37 17.38 -3.61
C VAL A 22 -9.47 16.61 -2.86
N GLU A 23 -10.51 17.31 -2.41
CA GLU A 23 -11.64 16.68 -1.71
C GLU A 23 -12.43 15.72 -2.61
N ASP A 24 -12.66 16.08 -3.88
CA ASP A 24 -13.34 15.24 -4.87
C ASP A 24 -12.51 13.99 -5.21
N GLN A 25 -11.19 14.13 -5.35
CA GLN A 25 -10.29 13.00 -5.51
C GLN A 25 -10.35 12.06 -4.30
N LEU A 26 -10.34 12.60 -3.09
CA LEU A 26 -10.40 11.83 -1.86
C LEU A 26 -11.75 11.10 -1.70
N CYS A 27 -12.86 11.77 -2.03
CA CYS A 27 -14.18 11.17 -2.07
C CYS A 27 -14.25 10.00 -3.06
N ARG A 28 -13.72 10.18 -4.28
CA ARG A 28 -13.68 9.14 -5.31
C ARG A 28 -12.87 7.91 -4.86
N LEU A 29 -11.71 8.15 -4.23
CA LEU A 29 -10.87 7.08 -3.70
C LEU A 29 -11.56 6.31 -2.57
N ARG A 30 -12.22 7.02 -1.65
CA ARG A 30 -13.02 6.40 -0.58
C ARG A 30 -14.21 5.61 -1.11
N SER A 31 -14.89 6.10 -2.15
CA SER A 31 -15.98 5.35 -2.81
C SER A 31 -15.48 4.09 -3.53
N SER A 32 -14.22 4.10 -3.99
CA SER A 32 -13.56 2.95 -4.61
C SER A 32 -12.93 1.99 -3.60
N GLU A 33 -12.88 2.34 -2.30
CA GLU A 33 -12.32 1.55 -1.20
C GLU A 33 -13.27 0.41 -0.78
N GLY A 34 -13.83 -0.32 -1.75
CA GLY A 34 -14.59 -1.53 -1.49
C GLY A 34 -13.64 -2.70 -1.21
N THR A 35 -13.44 -3.07 0.07
CA THR A 35 -12.77 -4.28 0.61
C THR A 35 -11.63 -4.89 -0.23
N SER A 36 -10.84 -4.09 -0.93
CA SER A 36 -9.86 -4.61 -1.89
C SER A 36 -8.50 -4.64 -1.23
N THR A 37 -8.21 -5.74 -0.52
CA THR A 37 -6.89 -6.04 0.05
C THR A 37 -5.94 -6.66 -0.99
N SER A 38 -6.25 -6.52 -2.28
CA SER A 38 -5.44 -7.06 -3.36
C SER A 38 -4.15 -6.26 -3.52
N ALA A 39 -3.08 -6.90 -4.01
CA ALA A 39 -1.81 -6.20 -4.23
C ALA A 39 -1.95 -5.09 -5.31
N THR A 40 -2.81 -5.30 -6.30
CA THR A 40 -3.06 -4.35 -7.38
C THR A 40 -3.77 -3.10 -6.88
N SER A 41 -4.85 -3.25 -6.10
CA SER A 41 -5.57 -2.12 -5.50
C SER A 41 -4.70 -1.33 -4.52
N VAL A 42 -3.87 -2.01 -3.72
CA VAL A 42 -2.93 -1.33 -2.81
C VAL A 42 -1.90 -0.50 -3.58
N ASN A 43 -1.40 -0.99 -4.74
CA ASN A 43 -0.50 -0.22 -5.59
C ASN A 43 -1.19 0.97 -6.27
N GLU A 44 -2.43 0.81 -6.74
CA GLU A 44 -3.24 1.91 -7.29
C GLU A 44 -3.50 3.00 -6.24
N ASN A 45 -3.81 2.59 -5.01
CA ASN A 45 -3.98 3.51 -3.89
C ASN A 45 -2.67 4.22 -3.51
N LEU A 46 -1.52 3.55 -3.57
CA LEU A 46 -0.21 4.19 -3.38
C LEU A 46 0.10 5.23 -4.46
N ALA A 47 -0.21 4.92 -5.72
CA ALA A 47 -0.06 5.87 -6.82
C ALA A 47 -0.99 7.08 -6.64
N SER A 48 -2.25 6.84 -6.26
CA SER A 48 -3.23 7.88 -5.97
C SER A 48 -2.83 8.75 -4.78
N LEU A 49 -2.22 8.15 -3.75
CA LEU A 49 -1.71 8.86 -2.58
C LEU A 49 -0.61 9.85 -2.96
N ARG A 50 0.30 9.47 -3.86
CA ARG A 50 1.32 10.38 -4.41
C ARG A 50 0.65 11.60 -5.07
N ASP A 51 -0.34 11.37 -5.93
CA ASP A 51 -1.01 12.44 -6.67
C ASP A 51 -1.79 13.36 -5.73
N LEU A 52 -2.40 12.79 -4.67
CA LEU A 52 -3.10 13.55 -3.63
C LEU A 52 -2.14 14.43 -2.83
N HIS A 53 -0.95 13.92 -2.47
CA HIS A 53 0.07 14.71 -1.77
C HIS A 53 0.64 15.85 -2.63
N GLU A 54 0.70 15.69 -3.96
CA GLU A 54 1.01 16.80 -4.87
C GLU A 54 -0.06 17.90 -4.81
N GLY A 55 -1.34 17.51 -4.79
CA GLY A 55 -2.46 18.43 -4.56
C GLY A 55 -2.37 19.16 -3.21
N ILE A 56 -1.98 18.46 -2.14
CA ILE A 56 -1.74 19.05 -0.82
C ILE A 56 -0.56 20.03 -0.82
N SER A 57 0.54 19.72 -1.53
CA SER A 57 1.67 20.64 -1.68
C SER A 57 1.22 21.99 -2.27
N ASN A 58 0.42 21.94 -3.33
CA ASN A 58 -0.16 23.14 -3.94
C ASN A 58 -1.13 23.87 -2.99
N LEU A 59 -1.92 23.13 -2.21
CA LEU A 59 -2.85 23.69 -1.24
C LEU A 59 -2.15 24.44 -0.10
N ILE A 60 -1.04 23.89 0.43
CA ILE A 60 -0.26 24.50 1.52
C ILE A 60 0.46 25.77 1.05
N GLN A 61 0.88 25.83 -0.22
CA GLN A 61 1.52 27.01 -0.80
C GLN A 61 0.58 28.21 -0.98
N MET A 62 -0.74 28.01 -0.87
CA MET A 62 -1.70 29.09 -1.03
C MET A 62 -1.64 30.11 0.14
N PRO A 63 -1.67 31.42 -0.14
CA PRO A 63 -1.67 32.46 0.89
C PRO A 63 -2.82 32.32 1.90
N SER A 64 -4.01 31.91 1.45
CA SER A 64 -5.17 31.68 2.33
C SER A 64 -4.94 30.53 3.31
N THR A 65 -4.26 29.47 2.87
CA THR A 65 -3.91 28.32 3.73
C THR A 65 -2.79 28.69 4.68
N GLN A 66 -1.79 29.46 4.22
CA GLN A 66 -0.72 29.95 5.10
C GLN A 66 -1.24 30.92 6.15
N GLN A 67 -2.12 31.85 5.77
CA GLN A 67 -2.73 32.79 6.70
C GLN A 67 -3.59 32.07 7.76
N ALA A 68 -4.31 31.03 7.36
CA ALA A 68 -5.02 30.13 8.25
C ALA A 68 -4.09 29.40 9.24
N LEU A 69 -2.93 28.95 8.76
CA LEU A 69 -1.92 28.26 9.55
C LEU A 69 -1.08 29.19 10.44
N CYS A 70 -1.10 30.51 10.21
CA CYS A 70 -0.34 31.52 10.94
C CYS A 70 -1.18 32.42 11.87
N HIS A 71 -2.48 32.16 12.02
CA HIS A 71 -3.37 32.94 12.90
C HIS A 71 -3.02 32.76 14.39
N GLU A 72 -3.34 33.72 15.26
CA GLU A 72 -2.87 33.76 16.66
C GLU A 72 -3.24 32.52 17.53
N ASN A 73 -4.23 31.72 17.12
CA ASN A 73 -4.62 30.44 17.75
C ASN A 73 -4.20 29.19 16.94
N SER A 74 -3.44 29.34 15.85
CA SER A 74 -3.12 28.27 14.91
C SER A 74 -1.92 27.42 15.30
N GLU A 75 -1.06 27.88 16.24
CA GLU A 75 0.17 27.16 16.61
C GLU A 75 -0.14 25.73 17.09
N LYS A 76 -1.19 25.55 17.89
CA LYS A 76 -1.64 24.23 18.35
C LYS A 76 -2.07 23.32 17.20
N TRP A 77 -2.79 23.88 16.23
CA TRP A 77 -3.27 23.15 15.06
C TRP A 77 -2.14 22.82 14.09
N ALA A 78 -1.23 23.76 13.85
CA ALA A 78 -0.05 23.57 13.02
C ALA A 78 0.87 22.50 13.62
N ASN A 79 1.14 22.57 14.94
CA ASN A 79 1.93 21.54 15.63
C ASN A 79 1.27 20.16 15.55
N LYS A 80 -0.06 20.08 15.73
CA LYS A 80 -0.79 18.83 15.59
C LYS A 80 -0.70 18.27 14.17
N LEU A 81 -0.91 19.10 13.16
CA LEU A 81 -0.79 18.70 11.75
C LEU A 81 0.63 18.21 11.43
N LEU A 82 1.64 18.88 11.97
CA LEU A 82 3.04 18.46 11.83
C LEU A 82 3.31 17.11 12.50
N GLU A 83 2.78 16.87 13.70
CA GLU A 83 2.87 15.57 14.38
C GLU A 83 2.15 14.46 13.59
N GLU A 84 0.97 14.74 13.02
CA GLU A 84 0.21 13.83 12.17
C GLU A 84 0.98 13.52 10.87
N SER A 85 1.57 14.52 10.23
CA SER A 85 2.45 14.37 9.07
C SER A 85 3.73 13.58 9.39
N LEU A 86 4.38 13.87 10.52
CA LEU A 86 5.61 13.19 10.94
C LEU A 86 5.36 11.70 11.19
N GLY A 87 4.24 11.36 11.85
CA GLY A 87 3.82 9.97 12.03
C GLY A 87 3.63 9.23 10.71
N LEU A 88 3.16 9.91 9.66
CA LEU A 88 2.98 9.32 8.33
C LEU A 88 4.34 9.05 7.66
N VAL A 89 5.30 9.95 7.83
CA VAL A 89 6.69 9.78 7.37
C VAL A 89 7.36 8.61 8.09
N ASP A 90 7.19 8.48 9.41
CA ASP A 90 7.70 7.35 10.18
C ASP A 90 7.10 6.02 9.73
N LEU A 91 5.78 6.00 9.47
CA LEU A 91 5.09 4.83 8.93
C LEU A 91 5.58 4.48 7.51
N CYS A 92 5.83 5.48 6.66
CA CYS A 92 6.43 5.29 5.34
C CYS A 92 7.82 4.65 5.44
N ALA A 93 8.68 5.17 6.34
CA ALA A 93 10.01 4.64 6.56
C ALA A 93 9.96 3.18 7.02
N PHE A 94 9.11 2.89 7.99
CA PHE A 94 8.89 1.53 8.48
C PHE A 94 8.38 0.59 7.38
N ALA A 95 7.43 1.02 6.55
CA ALA A 95 6.92 0.24 5.43
C ALA A 95 8.01 -0.09 4.39
N ARG A 96 8.89 0.87 4.08
CA ARG A 96 10.05 0.66 3.20
C ARG A 96 11.05 -0.35 3.77
N ASP A 97 11.29 -0.32 5.08
CA ASP A 97 12.17 -1.27 5.74
C ASP A 97 11.59 -2.70 5.72
N VAL A 98 10.29 -2.83 6.02
CA VAL A 98 9.56 -4.10 5.93
C VAL A 98 9.56 -4.66 4.51
N LEU A 99 9.37 -3.80 3.50
CA LEU A 99 9.44 -4.18 2.09
C LEU A 99 10.85 -4.70 1.74
N SER A 100 11.89 -4.01 2.21
CA SER A 100 13.29 -4.40 1.97
C SER A 100 13.63 -5.75 2.61
N LEU A 101 13.20 -5.97 3.86
CA LEU A 101 13.34 -7.26 4.55
C LEU A 101 12.61 -8.38 3.83
N THR A 102 11.37 -8.11 3.39
CA THR A 102 10.56 -9.08 2.64
C THR A 102 11.26 -9.45 1.34
N LYS A 103 11.70 -8.45 0.56
CA LYS A 103 12.44 -8.64 -0.69
C LYS A 103 13.69 -9.48 -0.48
N GLY A 104 14.51 -9.16 0.52
CA GLY A 104 15.72 -9.93 0.85
C GLY A 104 15.40 -11.39 1.14
N SER A 105 14.40 -11.66 1.99
CA SER A 105 14.00 -13.03 2.33
C SER A 105 13.51 -13.86 1.13
N VAL A 106 12.83 -13.21 0.17
CA VAL A 106 12.39 -13.86 -1.07
C VAL A 106 13.58 -14.14 -1.99
N GLN A 107 14.53 -13.21 -2.10
CA GLN A 107 15.74 -13.38 -2.90
C GLN A 107 16.65 -14.50 -2.35
N ASP A 108 16.76 -14.63 -1.03
CA ASP A 108 17.50 -15.72 -0.38
C ASP A 108 16.87 -17.08 -0.65
N LEU A 109 15.53 -17.16 -0.60
CA LEU A 109 14.78 -18.37 -0.93
C LEU A 109 14.98 -18.74 -2.42
N GLN A 110 14.79 -17.78 -3.32
CA GLN A 110 15.02 -17.98 -4.77
C GLN A 110 16.45 -18.44 -5.05
N SER A 111 17.44 -17.85 -4.38
CA SER A 111 18.84 -18.24 -4.51
C SER A 111 19.10 -19.66 -4.01
N SER A 112 18.44 -20.07 -2.93
CA SER A 112 18.52 -21.44 -2.39
C SER A 112 17.93 -22.46 -3.38
N ILE A 113 16.78 -22.14 -3.98
CA ILE A 113 16.15 -22.97 -5.02
C ILE A 113 17.05 -23.07 -6.26
N ARG A 114 17.54 -21.94 -6.78
CA ARG A 114 18.37 -21.89 -7.99
C ARG A 114 19.68 -22.66 -7.86
N ARG A 115 20.31 -22.65 -6.68
CA ARG A 115 21.60 -23.34 -6.45
C ARG A 115 21.47 -24.87 -6.45
N ASN A 116 20.25 -25.43 -6.38
CA ASN A 116 19.95 -26.86 -6.48
C ASN A 116 20.93 -27.78 -5.70
N ARG A 117 21.26 -27.41 -4.45
CA ARG A 117 22.22 -28.15 -3.60
C ARG A 117 21.62 -29.40 -2.92
N GLY A 118 20.55 -29.96 -3.49
CA GLY A 118 19.80 -31.06 -2.91
C GLY A 118 18.65 -30.65 -1.98
N GLU A 119 17.83 -31.63 -1.61
CA GLU A 119 16.56 -31.43 -0.89
C GLU A 119 16.74 -30.80 0.49
N ALA A 120 17.78 -31.23 1.24
CA ALA A 120 18.07 -30.68 2.58
C ALA A 120 18.41 -29.18 2.54
N ALA A 121 19.15 -28.72 1.54
CA ALA A 121 19.50 -27.30 1.38
C ALA A 121 18.27 -26.46 1.00
N MET A 122 17.37 -27.01 0.17
CA MET A 122 16.09 -26.39 -0.17
C MET A 122 15.17 -26.28 1.05
N GLU A 123 15.05 -27.35 1.84
CA GLU A 123 14.27 -27.37 3.08
C GLU A 123 14.78 -26.30 4.06
N ASN A 124 16.10 -26.16 4.21
CA ASN A 124 16.71 -25.12 5.04
C ASN A 124 16.37 -23.71 4.54
N GLY A 125 16.41 -23.47 3.23
CA GLY A 125 16.01 -22.19 2.63
C GLY A 125 14.54 -21.84 2.91
N ILE A 126 13.65 -22.83 2.79
CA ILE A 126 12.22 -22.67 3.12
C ILE A 126 12.04 -22.37 4.61
N LYS A 127 12.71 -23.11 5.50
CA LYS A 127 12.67 -22.88 6.95
C LYS A 127 13.17 -21.48 7.32
N ALA A 128 14.25 -21.01 6.71
CA ALA A 128 14.79 -19.68 6.91
C ALA A 128 13.80 -18.59 6.45
N TYR A 129 13.23 -18.73 5.25
CA TYR A 129 12.19 -17.83 4.74
C TYR A 129 10.99 -17.77 5.70
N MET A 130 10.46 -18.92 6.12
CA MET A 130 9.31 -18.97 7.04
C MET A 130 9.62 -18.33 8.40
N THR A 131 10.85 -18.45 8.88
CA THR A 131 11.31 -17.79 10.10
C THR A 131 11.37 -16.28 9.93
N SER A 132 11.94 -15.79 8.82
CA SER A 132 11.95 -14.38 8.46
C SER A 132 10.54 -13.79 8.37
N ARG A 133 9.62 -14.49 7.68
CA ARG A 133 8.20 -14.12 7.58
C ARG A 133 7.54 -13.95 8.94
N LYS A 134 7.76 -14.88 9.87
CA LYS A 134 7.23 -14.79 11.25
C LYS A 134 7.79 -13.57 11.99
N LYS A 135 9.08 -13.27 11.81
CA LYS A 135 9.74 -12.10 12.42
C LYS A 135 9.17 -10.79 11.87
N ILE A 136 9.03 -10.68 10.55
CA ILE A 136 8.43 -9.52 9.87
C ILE A 136 6.99 -9.32 10.37
N ASN A 137 6.17 -10.37 10.41
CA ASN A 137 4.80 -10.27 10.90
C ASN A 137 4.73 -9.77 12.35
N LYS A 138 5.58 -10.29 13.25
CA LYS A 138 5.68 -9.78 14.63
C LYS A 138 6.05 -8.30 14.69
N MET A 139 7.00 -7.88 13.87
CA MET A 139 7.45 -6.49 13.80
C MET A 139 6.32 -5.57 13.33
N VAL A 140 5.63 -5.94 12.25
CA VAL A 140 4.48 -5.20 11.70
C VAL A 140 3.36 -5.08 12.72
N LYS A 141 2.96 -6.18 13.37
CA LYS A 141 1.93 -6.17 14.41
C LYS A 141 2.28 -5.26 15.58
N LYS A 142 3.53 -5.30 16.03
CA LYS A 142 4.02 -4.44 17.11
C LYS A 142 3.96 -2.98 16.70
N PHE A 143 4.42 -2.65 15.50
CA PHE A 143 4.40 -1.28 14.99
C PHE A 143 2.96 -0.75 14.86
N ILE A 144 2.07 -1.48 14.17
CA ILE A 144 0.67 -1.07 14.00
C ILE A 144 -0.03 -0.87 15.36
N LYS A 145 0.23 -1.75 16.35
CA LYS A 145 -0.36 -1.61 17.69
C LYS A 145 0.14 -0.35 18.40
N ASN A 146 1.44 -0.06 18.33
CA ASN A 146 2.00 1.14 18.93
C ASN A 146 1.48 2.39 18.24
N PHE A 147 1.37 2.35 16.91
CA PHE A 147 0.92 3.46 16.09
C PHE A 147 -0.55 3.84 16.34
N GLN A 148 -1.45 2.87 16.54
CA GLN A 148 -2.85 3.12 16.91
C GLN A 148 -3.02 3.85 18.25
N ASN A 149 -2.03 3.77 19.14
CA ASN A 149 -2.06 4.53 20.39
C ASN A 149 -1.72 6.01 20.18
N PHE A 150 -0.97 6.35 19.12
CA PHE A 150 -0.67 7.73 18.74
C PHE A 150 -1.88 8.40 18.06
N ASP A 151 -2.57 7.67 17.19
CA ASP A 151 -3.77 8.15 16.46
C ASP A 151 -4.94 8.56 17.40
N LYS A 152 -5.18 7.75 18.45
CA LYS A 152 -6.22 8.03 19.46
C LYS A 152 -5.95 9.28 20.30
N LYS A 153 -4.68 9.68 20.44
CA LYS A 153 -4.28 10.87 21.20
C LYS A 153 -4.51 12.15 20.39
N CYS A 154 -4.44 12.05 19.06
CA CYS A 154 -4.55 13.20 18.15
C CYS A 154 -6.01 13.54 17.80
N THR A 155 -6.88 12.53 17.69
CA THR A 155 -8.30 12.67 17.28
C THR A 155 -9.20 13.42 18.28
N ALA A 156 -8.82 13.57 19.55
CA ALA A 156 -9.65 14.16 20.61
C ALA A 156 -9.84 15.70 20.57
N LEU A 157 -9.35 16.39 19.54
CA LEU A 157 -9.33 17.86 19.47
C LEU A 157 -10.12 18.44 18.28
N LEU A 158 -10.95 17.64 17.60
CA LEU A 158 -11.62 18.03 16.35
C LEU A 158 -12.96 18.76 16.50
N ASP A 159 -13.35 19.18 17.71
CA ASP A 159 -14.72 19.65 17.97
C ASP A 159 -14.90 21.18 17.91
N GLU A 160 -13.87 21.96 17.59
CA GLU A 160 -13.98 23.43 17.60
C GLU A 160 -13.54 24.07 16.27
N GLU A 161 -14.52 24.71 15.66
CA GLU A 161 -14.49 25.78 14.64
C GLU A 161 -14.14 25.43 13.17
N SER A 162 -15.17 25.58 12.33
CA SER A 162 -15.32 25.08 10.96
C SER A 162 -14.84 26.01 9.84
N ASP A 163 -13.83 26.86 10.06
CA ASP A 163 -13.42 27.85 9.05
C ASP A 163 -12.24 27.44 8.16
N LEU A 164 -11.59 26.30 8.43
CA LEU A 164 -10.37 25.90 7.72
C LEU A 164 -10.56 24.62 6.89
N LYS A 165 -11.45 24.69 5.89
CA LYS A 165 -11.70 23.60 4.92
C LYS A 165 -10.41 23.00 4.36
N ALA A 166 -9.39 23.82 4.09
CA ALA A 166 -8.09 23.38 3.62
C ALA A 166 -7.38 22.45 4.64
N ILE A 167 -7.38 22.80 5.92
CA ILE A 167 -6.77 21.98 6.99
C ILE A 167 -7.49 20.65 7.13
N VAL A 168 -8.83 20.67 7.11
CA VAL A 168 -9.63 19.44 7.16
C VAL A 168 -9.30 18.53 5.96
N THR A 169 -9.11 19.08 4.77
CA THR A 169 -8.73 18.30 3.58
C THR A 169 -7.31 17.72 3.70
N ILE A 170 -6.35 18.43 4.31
CA ILE A 170 -5.02 17.89 4.60
C ILE A 170 -5.13 16.70 5.57
N GLN A 171 -5.86 16.83 6.67
CA GLN A 171 -6.03 15.76 7.65
C GLN A 171 -6.71 14.52 7.08
N LYS A 172 -7.72 14.70 6.23
CA LYS A 172 -8.35 13.58 5.51
C LYS A 172 -7.35 12.86 4.62
N THR A 173 -6.45 13.60 3.97
CA THR A 173 -5.40 13.04 3.11
C THR A 173 -4.41 12.22 3.93
N GLU A 174 -3.98 12.72 5.08
CA GLU A 174 -3.11 11.97 6.00
C GLU A 174 -3.79 10.68 6.48
N ALA A 175 -5.05 10.74 6.90
CA ALA A 175 -5.84 9.58 7.30
C ALA A 175 -5.94 8.53 6.18
N PHE A 176 -6.14 8.97 4.93
CA PHE A 176 -6.10 8.09 3.76
C PHE A 176 -4.71 7.46 3.59
N GLY A 177 -3.64 8.26 3.67
CA GLY A 177 -2.26 7.77 3.63
C GLY A 177 -1.97 6.70 4.68
N TYR A 178 -2.45 6.91 5.91
CA TYR A 178 -2.38 5.92 6.98
C TYR A 178 -3.06 4.60 6.62
N SER A 179 -4.27 4.65 6.06
CA SER A 179 -5.01 3.45 5.62
C SER A 179 -4.23 2.67 4.56
N VAL A 180 -3.69 3.38 3.55
CA VAL A 180 -2.93 2.78 2.45
C VAL A 180 -1.65 2.12 2.95
N LEU A 181 -0.83 2.83 3.74
CA LEU A 181 0.43 2.28 4.26
C LEU A 181 0.19 1.11 5.23
N LYS A 182 -0.86 1.17 6.05
CA LYS A 182 -1.27 0.05 6.90
C LYS A 182 -1.64 -1.17 6.06
N SER A 183 -2.35 -0.97 4.96
CA SER A 183 -2.72 -2.04 4.02
C SER A 183 -1.47 -2.65 3.35
N VAL A 184 -0.49 -1.83 2.97
CA VAL A 184 0.83 -2.29 2.48
C VAL A 184 1.51 -3.18 3.51
N LEU A 185 1.58 -2.74 4.76
CA LEU A 185 2.20 -3.51 5.85
C LEU A 185 1.49 -4.84 6.11
N ILE A 186 0.15 -4.85 6.10
CA ILE A 186 -0.65 -6.07 6.27
C ILE A 186 -0.37 -7.04 5.11
N LEU A 187 -0.40 -6.55 3.87
CA LEU A 187 -0.08 -7.32 2.66
C LEU A 187 1.33 -7.92 2.75
N LEU A 188 2.33 -7.11 3.11
CA LEU A 188 3.72 -7.56 3.28
C LEU A 188 3.85 -8.55 4.44
N SER A 189 3.11 -8.42 5.52
CA SER A 189 3.13 -9.40 6.63
C SER A 189 2.44 -10.73 6.29
N GLY A 190 1.68 -10.77 5.19
CA GLY A 190 0.91 -11.94 4.72
C GLY A 190 -0.22 -12.34 5.64
N GLU A 191 -0.72 -11.39 6.43
CA GLU A 191 -1.93 -11.57 7.21
C GLU A 191 -3.14 -11.38 6.30
N ASN A 192 -3.33 -12.31 5.37
CA ASN A 192 -4.60 -12.41 4.66
C ASN A 192 -5.62 -12.89 5.69
N GLY A 193 -6.59 -12.01 6.00
CA GLY A 193 -7.63 -12.27 6.99
C GLY A 193 -8.18 -13.69 6.84
N ARG A 194 -8.12 -14.45 7.94
CA ARG A 194 -8.70 -15.79 8.17
C ARG A 194 -9.43 -16.41 6.96
N SER A 195 -8.72 -16.79 5.90
CA SER A 195 -9.22 -17.82 5.01
C SER A 195 -8.86 -19.15 5.66
N LYS A 196 -9.85 -19.84 6.23
CA LYS A 196 -9.71 -21.24 6.68
C LYS A 196 -8.93 -22.02 5.61
N LYS A 197 -7.78 -22.57 6.00
CA LYS A 197 -6.99 -23.55 5.24
C LYS A 197 -6.77 -23.23 3.75
N ARG A 198 -5.74 -22.45 3.43
CA ARG A 198 -5.04 -22.63 2.15
C ARG A 198 -3.84 -23.53 2.41
N ASN A 199 -4.09 -24.84 2.41
CA ASN A 199 -3.05 -25.86 2.46
C ASN A 199 -2.04 -25.57 1.35
N TRP A 200 -0.79 -25.36 1.72
CA TRP A 200 0.35 -25.21 0.80
C TRP A 200 0.73 -26.56 0.16
N SER A 201 -0.23 -27.26 -0.44
CA SER A 201 0.02 -28.52 -1.15
C SER A 201 0.57 -28.33 -2.57
N PHE A 202 1.23 -27.19 -2.85
CA PHE A 202 1.74 -26.88 -4.19
C PHE A 202 3.24 -27.18 -4.41
N LEU A 203 3.89 -27.89 -3.48
CA LEU A 203 5.31 -28.27 -3.62
C LEU A 203 5.54 -29.78 -3.69
N SER A 204 4.55 -30.60 -4.07
CA SER A 204 4.72 -32.05 -4.23
C SER A 204 4.84 -32.55 -5.68
N LYS A 205 5.04 -31.67 -6.67
CA LYS A 205 5.18 -32.08 -8.09
C LYS A 205 6.55 -31.74 -8.69
N PHE A 206 7.62 -32.15 -8.02
CA PHE A 206 8.91 -32.30 -8.69
C PHE A 206 9.45 -33.73 -8.45
N THR A 207 8.69 -34.72 -8.89
CA THR A 207 9.23 -36.07 -9.09
C THR A 207 9.96 -36.09 -10.43
N ARG A 208 11.28 -36.16 -10.31
CA ARG A 208 12.24 -36.41 -11.38
C ARG A 208 11.87 -37.71 -12.11
N THR A 209 11.67 -37.67 -13.41
CA THR A 209 11.67 -38.85 -14.28
C THR A 209 13.07 -39.45 -14.26
N SER A 210 13.26 -40.49 -13.46
CA SER A 210 14.46 -41.31 -13.49
C SER A 210 14.43 -42.23 -14.71
N SER A 211 15.49 -42.13 -15.50
CA SER A 211 15.90 -43.05 -16.57
C SER A 211 15.69 -44.53 -16.20
N VAL A 212 15.06 -45.28 -17.11
CA VAL A 212 15.21 -46.73 -17.21
C VAL A 212 15.40 -47.06 -18.69
N ASP A 213 16.60 -47.48 -19.02
CA ASP A 213 16.95 -48.14 -20.27
C ASP A 213 16.95 -49.66 -20.00
N SER A 214 16.07 -50.39 -20.70
CA SER A 214 16.24 -51.82 -21.00
C SER A 214 15.18 -52.30 -22.02
N LYS A 215 15.53 -52.12 -23.30
CA LYS A 215 15.33 -53.00 -24.47
C LYS A 215 14.29 -54.15 -24.38
N LYS A 216 13.25 -54.09 -25.23
CA LYS A 216 13.01 -54.99 -26.40
C LYS A 216 11.66 -54.71 -27.09
N ASP A 217 11.79 -54.25 -28.34
CA ASP A 217 10.98 -54.38 -29.57
C ASP A 217 9.55 -54.93 -29.51
N GLN A 218 8.59 -54.15 -30.06
CA GLN A 218 7.75 -54.56 -31.21
C GLN A 218 7.00 -53.36 -31.81
N GLU A 219 7.11 -53.20 -33.14
CA GLU A 219 6.44 -52.20 -33.98
C GLU A 219 4.90 -52.28 -33.91
N CYS A 220 4.24 -51.12 -33.88
CA CYS A 220 3.16 -50.81 -34.83
C CYS A 220 2.96 -49.28 -34.88
N GLY A 221 3.01 -48.72 -36.09
CA GLY A 221 3.06 -47.29 -36.34
C GLY A 221 1.73 -46.55 -36.23
N ALA A 222 1.82 -45.24 -36.03
CA ALA A 222 1.03 -44.19 -36.70
C ALA A 222 1.43 -42.82 -36.12
N GLU A 223 2.19 -42.09 -36.93
CA GLU A 223 2.12 -40.64 -37.17
C GLU A 223 1.32 -39.77 -36.19
N SER A 224 2.00 -38.84 -35.51
CA SER A 224 1.67 -37.40 -35.61
C SER A 224 2.78 -36.59 -34.93
N CYS A 225 3.59 -35.95 -35.77
CA CYS A 225 4.65 -35.04 -35.40
C CYS A 225 4.07 -33.62 -35.44
N CYS A 226 3.90 -32.95 -34.29
CA CYS A 226 3.62 -31.53 -34.24
C CYS A 226 4.67 -30.80 -33.38
N LEU A 227 5.73 -30.39 -34.10
CA LEU A 227 6.32 -29.04 -34.07
C LEU A 227 6.54 -28.38 -32.71
N TRP A 228 7.77 -28.48 -32.19
CA TRP A 228 8.47 -27.37 -31.54
C TRP A 228 9.92 -27.29 -32.06
N SER A 229 10.21 -26.24 -32.82
CA SER A 229 11.56 -25.69 -33.06
C SER A 229 11.34 -24.22 -33.36
N SER A 230 11.68 -23.29 -32.46
CA SER A 230 13.02 -22.75 -32.27
C SER A 230 13.68 -22.30 -33.58
N ARG A 231 13.56 -21.01 -33.87
CA ARG A 231 14.60 -20.16 -34.50
C ARG A 231 14.43 -18.78 -33.85
N GLY A 232 15.41 -18.21 -33.14
CA GLY A 232 16.83 -18.21 -33.42
C GLY A 232 17.14 -16.98 -34.26
N GLN A 233 17.80 -16.00 -33.63
CA GLN A 233 18.37 -14.80 -34.24
C GLN A 233 19.26 -15.14 -35.45
N GLU A 234 19.38 -14.22 -36.41
CA GLU A 234 20.67 -13.66 -36.85
C GLU A 234 20.48 -12.59 -37.95
N ASN A 235 21.31 -11.53 -37.82
CA ASN A 235 21.81 -10.54 -38.79
C ASN A 235 21.55 -10.86 -40.28
N THR A 236 21.26 -9.92 -41.18
CA THR A 236 21.93 -8.63 -41.46
C THR A 236 21.00 -7.83 -42.38
#